data_AF-A0A5Y2FH58-F1
#
_entry.id   AF-A0A5Y2FH58-F1
#
_cell.length_a   1.000
_cell.length_b   1.000
_cell.length_c   1.000
_cell.angle_alpha   90.00
_cell.angle_beta   90.00
_cell.angle_gamma   90.00
#
_symmetry.space_group_name_H-M   'P 1'
#
loop_
_entity.id
_entity.type
_entity.pdbx_description
1 polymer ?
#
loop_
_entity_poly.entity_id
_entity_poly.type
_entity_poly.pdbx_seq_one_letter_code
_entity_poly.pdbx_strand_id
1 'polypeptide(L)'
;MTTITKERLLKIQHWRETYGAGSNVMLPAEEAEELASIALAALTAEPVAWECGENIILFNPDTVEAYAKRAEISPKPLYAAPPAPVVPEEAYSDDCPDLYASQPEAWAAGWNACRTALLQGAEPVSHTYKLNELSGNSPVTQDGWISCSERMPDNDESKPIAIFTGKCLGQGMFVATYDDDGFFDYWEGMEIIGVTHWMPLPAPPQQ
;
A
#
# COMPACT_ATOMS: atom_id res chain seq x y z
N MET A 1 -21.59 -0.87 7.74
CA MET A 1 -20.91 -0.25 8.90
C MET A 1 -21.04 1.26 8.75
N THR A 2 -21.21 1.96 9.86
CA THR A 2 -21.64 3.37 9.88
C THR A 2 -20.49 4.22 10.38
N THR A 3 -19.55 4.58 9.49
CA THR A 3 -18.30 5.26 9.87
C THR A 3 -18.53 6.46 10.80
N ILE A 4 -18.01 6.38 12.03
CA ILE A 4 -18.07 7.45 13.01
C ILE A 4 -17.36 8.70 12.48
N THR A 5 -18.08 9.82 12.41
CA THR A 5 -17.52 11.06 11.86
C THR A 5 -16.65 11.79 12.89
N LYS A 6 -15.79 12.69 12.41
CA LYS A 6 -14.95 13.53 13.26
C LYS A 6 -15.79 14.41 14.21
N GLU A 7 -16.90 14.95 13.73
CA GLU A 7 -17.83 15.76 14.52
C GLU A 7 -18.45 14.91 15.65
N ARG A 8 -18.74 13.64 15.36
CA ARG A 8 -19.28 12.71 16.35
C ARG A 8 -18.24 12.40 17.44
N LEU A 9 -16.99 12.16 17.06
CA LEU A 9 -15.88 11.95 18.00
C LEU A 9 -15.65 13.15 18.92
N LEU A 10 -15.65 14.37 18.37
CA LEU A 10 -15.52 15.60 19.16
C LEU A 10 -16.67 15.77 20.17
N LYS A 11 -17.89 15.41 19.78
CA LYS A 11 -19.05 15.42 20.67
C LYS A 11 -18.89 14.42 21.82
N ILE A 12 -18.40 13.22 21.52
CA ILE A 12 -18.12 12.19 22.55
C ILE A 12 -17.02 12.68 23.51
N GLN A 13 -15.97 13.31 22.99
CA GLN A 13 -14.90 13.89 23.81
C GLN A 13 -15.43 14.96 24.78
N HIS A 14 -16.31 15.85 24.30
CA HIS A 14 -16.87 16.94 25.09
C HIS A 14 -17.84 16.46 26.20
N TRP A 15 -18.38 15.24 26.09
CA TRP A 15 -19.24 14.67 27.14
C TRP A 15 -18.51 14.53 28.48
N ARG A 16 -17.18 14.31 28.47
CA ARG A 16 -16.39 14.31 29.70
C ARG A 16 -16.42 15.66 30.42
N GLU A 17 -16.40 16.75 29.67
CA GLU A 17 -16.47 18.12 30.20
C GLU A 17 -17.89 18.46 30.67
N THR A 18 -18.90 17.93 29.98
CA THR A 18 -20.32 18.18 30.29
C THR A 18 -20.79 17.39 31.52
N TYR A 19 -20.45 16.11 31.61
CA TYR A 19 -20.98 15.18 32.62
C TYR A 19 -19.99 14.82 33.72
N GLY A 20 -18.70 15.14 33.56
CA GLY A 20 -17.65 14.84 34.55
C GLY A 20 -17.07 13.43 34.42
N ALA A 21 -15.86 13.23 34.96
CA ALA A 21 -15.02 12.04 34.73
C ALA A 21 -15.57 10.72 35.31
N GLY A 22 -16.59 10.75 36.17
CA GLY A 22 -17.22 9.57 36.77
C GLY A 22 -18.59 9.22 36.19
N SER A 23 -19.04 9.92 35.15
CA SER A 23 -20.35 9.71 34.56
C SER A 23 -20.35 8.61 33.51
N ASN A 24 -21.32 7.69 33.61
CA ASN A 24 -21.51 6.64 32.62
C ASN A 24 -22.31 7.18 31.44
N VAL A 25 -21.63 7.35 30.30
CA VAL A 25 -22.28 7.71 29.04
C VAL A 25 -22.40 6.47 28.17
N MET A 26 -23.62 6.17 27.72
CA MET A 26 -23.92 5.01 26.89
C MET A 26 -23.71 5.35 25.41
N LEU A 27 -22.88 4.56 24.74
CA LEU A 27 -22.68 4.61 23.30
C LEU A 27 -23.47 3.47 22.64
N PRO A 28 -24.03 3.68 21.43
CA PRO A 28 -24.51 2.59 20.59
C PRO A 28 -23.42 1.53 20.40
N ALA A 29 -23.81 0.25 20.31
CA ALA A 29 -22.88 -0.86 20.15
C ALA A 29 -21.97 -0.69 18.92
N GLU A 30 -22.54 -0.22 17.81
CA GLU A 30 -21.80 0.06 16.57
C GLU A 30 -20.73 1.16 16.76
N GLU A 31 -21.06 2.27 17.42
CA GLU A 31 -20.08 3.35 17.71
C GLU A 31 -18.97 2.85 18.64
N ALA A 32 -19.30 1.99 19.61
CA ALA A 32 -18.33 1.43 20.54
C ALA A 32 -17.38 0.43 19.85
N GLU A 33 -17.90 -0.39 18.94
CA GLU A 33 -17.11 -1.32 18.14
C GLU A 33 -16.14 -0.58 17.21
N GLU A 34 -16.62 0.45 16.50
CA GLU A 34 -15.77 1.27 15.63
C GLU A 34 -14.69 2.01 16.42
N LEU A 35 -15.02 2.57 17.59
CA LEU A 35 -14.03 3.18 18.48
C LEU A 35 -12.97 2.18 18.95
N ALA A 36 -13.38 0.95 19.30
CA ALA A 36 -12.47 -0.11 19.70
C ALA A 36 -11.54 -0.51 18.55
N SER A 37 -12.07 -0.63 17.33
CA SER A 37 -11.30 -0.92 16.12
C SER A 37 -10.29 0.18 15.81
N ILE A 38 -10.69 1.45 15.86
CA ILE A 38 -9.79 2.60 15.65
C ILE A 38 -8.70 2.63 16.72
N ALA A 39 -9.06 2.43 17.99
CA ALA A 39 -8.11 2.41 19.10
C ALA A 39 -7.11 1.25 18.96
N LEU A 40 -7.58 0.07 18.56
CA LEU A 40 -6.72 -1.09 18.31
C LEU A 40 -5.76 -0.81 17.16
N ALA A 41 -6.27 -0.31 16.03
CA ALA A 41 -5.44 0.06 14.88
C ALA A 41 -4.38 1.10 15.23
N ALA A 42 -4.73 2.10 16.05
CA ALA A 42 -3.79 3.11 16.54
C ALA A 42 -2.72 2.52 17.48
N LEU A 43 -3.09 1.53 18.31
CA LEU A 43 -2.15 0.86 19.22
C LEU A 43 -1.20 -0.12 18.51
N THR A 44 -1.63 -0.69 17.39
CA THR A 44 -0.82 -1.62 16.58
C THR A 44 -0.10 -0.94 15.42
N ALA A 45 -0.30 0.37 15.23
CA ALA A 45 0.34 1.11 14.14
C ALA A 45 1.86 1.15 14.36
N GLU A 46 2.61 0.74 13.34
CA GLU A 46 4.05 0.94 13.32
C GLU A 46 4.36 2.38 12.85
N PRO A 47 5.28 3.10 13.52
CA PRO A 47 5.72 4.41 13.07
C PRO A 47 6.45 4.31 11.73
N VAL A 48 6.20 5.28 10.86
CA VAL A 48 6.86 5.38 9.55
C VAL A 48 8.12 6.24 9.59
N ALA A 49 8.26 7.07 10.62
CA ALA A 49 9.43 7.91 10.85
C ALA A 49 9.55 8.27 12.34
N TRP A 50 10.68 8.87 12.72
CA TRP A 50 10.96 9.34 14.07
C TRP A 50 11.65 10.70 14.01
N GLU A 51 11.13 11.63 14.79
CA GLU A 51 11.74 12.93 15.06
C GLU A 51 12.80 12.76 16.17
N CYS A 52 14.04 13.15 15.88
CA CYS A 52 15.21 12.92 16.71
C CYS A 52 15.93 14.24 17.03
N GLY A 53 15.44 14.99 18.02
CA GLY A 53 15.97 16.31 18.37
C GLY A 53 15.39 17.41 17.48
N GLU A 54 16.12 18.53 17.30
CA GLU A 54 15.64 19.64 16.46
C GLU A 54 15.92 19.37 14.97
N ASN A 55 14.85 19.22 14.17
CA ASN A 55 14.86 19.12 12.70
C ASN A 55 15.48 17.86 12.08
N ILE A 56 15.63 16.76 12.84
CA ILE A 56 16.12 15.49 12.28
C ILE A 56 14.98 14.49 12.25
N ILE A 57 14.69 13.98 11.05
CA ILE A 57 13.71 12.91 10.83
C ILE A 57 14.44 11.68 10.27
N LEU A 58 14.26 10.55 10.94
CA LEU A 58 14.83 9.26 10.57
C LEU A 58 13.70 8.27 10.26
N PHE A 59 13.91 7.41 9.27
CA PHE A 59 12.89 6.47 8.77
C PHE A 59 13.23 5.01 9.05
N ASN A 60 14.47 4.72 9.45
CA ASN A 60 14.91 3.37 9.76
C ASN A 60 15.01 3.21 11.29
N PRO A 61 14.28 2.27 11.92
CA PRO A 61 14.34 2.06 13.36
C PRO A 61 15.76 1.77 13.88
N ASP A 62 16.60 1.08 13.12
CA ASP A 62 17.98 0.78 13.53
C ASP A 62 18.84 2.05 13.62
N THR A 63 18.64 2.99 12.69
CA THR A 63 19.39 4.26 12.69
C THR A 63 18.85 5.20 13.77
N VAL A 64 17.55 5.13 14.05
CA VAL A 64 16.90 5.85 15.16
C VAL A 64 17.51 5.42 16.48
N GLU A 65 17.61 4.12 16.76
CA GLU A 65 18.16 3.63 18.03
C GLU A 65 19.63 4.01 18.20
N ALA A 66 20.44 3.85 17.15
CA ALA A 66 21.86 4.21 17.18
C ALA A 66 22.06 5.72 17.41
N TYR A 67 21.27 6.56 16.74
CA TYR A 67 21.34 8.01 16.88
C TYR A 67 20.84 8.48 18.25
N ALA A 68 19.71 7.93 18.71
CA ALA A 68 19.12 8.22 20.02
C ALA A 68 20.10 7.93 21.16
N LYS A 69 20.75 6.76 21.11
CA LYS A 69 21.75 6.36 22.10
C LYS A 69 22.98 7.25 22.08
N ARG A 70 23.43 7.67 20.89
CA ARG A 70 24.61 8.52 20.74
C ARG A 70 24.36 9.96 21.18
N ALA A 71 23.19 10.50 20.86
CA ALA A 71 22.82 11.89 21.13
C ALA A 71 22.07 12.06 22.46
N GLU A 72 21.81 10.97 23.19
CA GLU A 72 21.04 10.95 24.45
C GLU A 72 19.65 11.60 24.32
N ILE A 73 18.99 11.37 23.18
CA ILE A 73 17.66 11.91 22.88
C ILE A 73 16.60 10.81 22.89
N SER A 74 15.36 11.20 23.18
CA SER A 74 14.20 10.32 23.05
C SER A 74 13.52 10.55 21.70
N PRO A 75 13.54 9.57 20.77
CA PRO A 75 12.87 9.69 19.49
C PRO A 75 11.36 9.79 19.65
N LYS A 76 10.75 10.71 18.92
CA LYS A 76 9.30 10.83 18.87
C LYS A 76 8.77 10.15 17.60
N PRO A 77 7.96 9.08 17.71
CA PRO A 77 7.43 8.39 16.55
C PRO A 77 6.45 9.28 15.77
N LEU A 78 6.53 9.20 14.45
CA LEU A 78 5.66 9.83 13.47
C LEU A 78 4.94 8.73 12.70
N TYR A 79 3.61 8.79 12.68
CA TYR A 79 2.75 7.78 12.06
C TYR A 79 2.20 8.31 10.76
N ALA A 80 2.07 7.44 9.75
CA ALA A 80 1.29 7.75 8.58
C ALA A 80 -0.19 7.84 9.00
N ALA A 81 -0.92 8.79 8.42
CA ALA A 81 -2.37 8.75 8.51
C ALA A 81 -2.83 7.41 7.88
N PRO A 82 -3.75 6.66 8.54
CA PRO A 82 -4.37 5.52 7.90
C PRO A 82 -4.92 5.94 6.53
N PRO A 83 -4.69 5.17 5.46
CA PRO A 83 -5.24 5.50 4.16
C PRO A 83 -6.75 5.64 4.31
N ALA A 84 -7.30 6.78 3.88
CA ALA A 84 -8.74 6.99 3.92
C ALA A 84 -9.41 5.83 3.18
N PRO A 85 -10.45 5.20 3.73
CA PRO A 85 -11.20 4.18 3.01
C PRO A 85 -11.79 4.82 1.74
N VAL A 86 -11.13 4.64 0.60
CA VAL A 86 -11.63 5.08 -0.69
C VAL A 86 -12.69 4.06 -1.08
N VAL A 87 -13.89 4.23 -0.55
CA VAL A 87 -15.06 3.53 -1.08
C VAL A 87 -15.33 4.15 -2.45
N PRO A 88 -15.26 3.38 -3.55
CA PRO A 88 -15.58 3.90 -4.86
C PRO A 88 -17.03 4.40 -4.92
N GLU A 89 -17.32 5.37 -5.78
CA GLU A 89 -18.69 5.86 -6.00
C GLU A 89 -19.57 4.78 -6.64
N GLU A 90 -20.88 4.89 -6.48
CA GLU A 90 -21.84 3.98 -7.13
C GLU A 90 -21.84 4.24 -8.64
N ALA A 91 -21.74 3.17 -9.45
CA ALA A 91 -21.70 3.28 -10.90
C ALA A 91 -23.04 2.90 -11.53
N TYR A 92 -23.41 3.61 -12.59
CA TYR A 92 -24.59 3.33 -13.41
C TYR A 92 -24.19 2.76 -14.78
N SER A 93 -25.14 2.16 -15.50
CA SER A 93 -24.90 1.65 -16.86
C SER A 93 -24.31 2.68 -17.80
N ASP A 94 -24.66 3.95 -17.58
CA ASP A 94 -24.25 5.08 -18.41
C ASP A 94 -22.79 5.51 -18.13
N ASP A 95 -22.23 5.10 -16.99
CA ASP A 95 -20.83 5.32 -16.62
C ASP A 95 -19.92 4.22 -17.19
N CYS A 96 -20.49 3.24 -17.90
CA CYS A 96 -19.77 2.11 -18.45
C CYS A 96 -18.76 2.55 -19.51
N PRO A 97 -17.46 2.24 -19.37
CA PRO A 97 -16.47 2.55 -20.38
C PRO A 97 -16.80 1.88 -21.73
N ASP A 98 -16.43 2.52 -22.84
CA ASP A 98 -16.71 2.03 -24.21
C ASP A 98 -16.20 0.60 -24.46
N LEU A 99 -15.14 0.19 -23.76
CA LEU A 99 -14.58 -1.16 -23.80
C LEU A 99 -15.58 -2.25 -23.35
N TYR A 100 -16.56 -1.88 -22.53
CA TYR A 100 -17.59 -2.77 -21.98
C TYR A 100 -19.00 -2.41 -22.47
N ALA A 101 -19.12 -1.54 -23.49
CA ALA A 101 -20.40 -1.06 -24.02
C ALA A 101 -21.33 -2.17 -24.53
N SER A 102 -20.81 -3.38 -24.75
CA SER A 102 -21.64 -4.54 -25.09
C SER A 102 -22.52 -5.03 -23.92
N GLN A 103 -22.16 -4.75 -22.66
CA GLN A 103 -22.83 -5.24 -21.44
C GLN A 103 -22.77 -4.22 -20.27
N PRO A 104 -23.31 -3.00 -20.43
CA PRO A 104 -23.17 -1.91 -19.45
C PRO A 104 -23.86 -2.16 -18.11
N GLU A 105 -24.98 -2.88 -18.12
CA GLU A 105 -25.73 -3.25 -16.92
C GLU A 105 -24.97 -4.26 -16.05
N ALA A 106 -24.30 -5.22 -16.69
CA ALA A 106 -23.48 -6.22 -16.02
C ALA A 106 -22.21 -5.60 -15.42
N TRP A 107 -21.62 -4.62 -16.11
CA TRP A 107 -20.50 -3.84 -15.59
C TRP A 107 -20.90 -3.05 -14.33
N ALA A 108 -22.00 -2.29 -14.38
CA ALA A 108 -22.50 -1.53 -13.24
C ALA A 108 -22.87 -2.45 -12.05
N ALA A 109 -23.51 -3.58 -12.33
CA ALA A 109 -23.84 -4.59 -11.31
C ALA A 109 -22.57 -5.17 -10.65
N GLY A 110 -21.54 -5.49 -11.44
CA GLY A 110 -20.26 -5.99 -10.93
C GLY A 110 -19.50 -4.96 -10.10
N TRP A 111 -19.47 -3.70 -10.56
CA TRP A 111 -18.88 -2.59 -9.83
C TRP A 111 -19.57 -2.36 -8.47
N ASN A 112 -20.90 -2.28 -8.47
CA ASN A 112 -21.65 -2.05 -7.25
C ASN A 112 -21.58 -3.25 -6.30
N ALA A 113 -21.50 -4.49 -6.81
CA ALA A 113 -21.25 -5.66 -5.97
C ALA A 113 -19.87 -5.59 -5.28
N CYS A 114 -18.82 -5.19 -5.99
CA CYS A 114 -17.48 -4.96 -5.41
C CYS A 114 -17.49 -3.82 -4.38
N ARG A 115 -18.17 -2.70 -4.69
CA ARG A 115 -18.37 -1.58 -3.76
C ARG A 115 -19.11 -2.02 -2.49
N THR A 116 -20.16 -2.82 -2.63
CA THR A 116 -20.91 -3.38 -1.50
C THR A 116 -20.05 -4.33 -0.65
N ALA A 117 -19.22 -5.17 -1.29
CA ALA A 117 -18.28 -6.03 -0.57
C ALA A 117 -17.25 -5.21 0.24
N LEU A 118 -16.72 -4.12 -0.34
CA LEU A 118 -15.83 -3.19 0.37
C LEU A 118 -16.52 -2.50 1.56
N LEU A 119 -17.82 -2.21 1.46
CA LEU A 119 -18.62 -1.58 2.52
C LEU A 119 -19.10 -2.55 3.62
N GLN A 120 -19.17 -3.85 3.34
CA GLN A 120 -19.69 -4.86 4.27
C GLN A 120 -18.64 -5.39 5.26
N GLY A 121 -17.35 -5.10 5.04
CA GLY A 121 -16.30 -5.43 6.00
C GLY A 121 -15.14 -6.13 5.32
N ALA A 122 -13.97 -5.51 5.43
CA ALA A 122 -12.68 -6.12 5.21
C ALA A 122 -12.51 -7.31 6.18
N GLU A 123 -12.86 -8.52 5.73
CA GLU A 123 -11.89 -9.58 5.99
C GLU A 123 -10.64 -9.21 5.18
N PRO A 124 -9.42 -9.32 5.74
CA PRO A 124 -8.25 -9.25 4.90
C PRO A 124 -8.49 -10.29 3.81
N VAL A 125 -8.36 -9.89 2.56
CA VAL A 125 -8.25 -10.85 1.48
C VAL A 125 -6.98 -11.62 1.84
N SER A 126 -7.14 -12.72 2.59
CA SER A 126 -6.11 -13.71 2.73
C SER A 126 -5.73 -14.03 1.30
N HIS A 127 -4.46 -13.80 0.97
CA HIS A 127 -3.88 -14.15 -0.31
C HIS A 127 -4.05 -15.65 -0.52
N THR A 128 -5.23 -16.03 -1.00
CA THR A 128 -5.57 -17.31 -1.56
C THR A 128 -6.69 -17.05 -2.56
N TYR A 129 -6.37 -16.31 -3.63
CA TYR A 129 -6.77 -16.85 -4.92
C TYR A 129 -6.16 -18.25 -4.95
N LYS A 130 -7.01 -19.26 -4.77
CA LYS A 130 -6.65 -20.63 -5.07
C LYS A 130 -6.27 -20.65 -6.55
N LEU A 131 -4.98 -20.52 -6.81
CA LEU A 131 -4.36 -21.10 -7.99
C LEU A 131 -4.78 -22.55 -7.96
N ASN A 132 -5.75 -22.90 -8.81
CA ASN A 132 -6.09 -24.28 -9.07
C ASN A 132 -4.76 -25.01 -9.33
N GLU A 133 -4.54 -26.08 -8.57
CA GLU A 133 -3.50 -27.05 -8.85
C GLU A 133 -3.77 -27.64 -10.24
N LEU A 134 -3.25 -26.99 -11.28
CA LEU A 134 -3.09 -27.60 -12.59
C LEU A 134 -1.81 -28.42 -12.54
N SER A 135 -1.97 -29.59 -11.93
CA SER A 135 -1.16 -30.75 -12.25
C SER A 135 -1.10 -30.96 -13.77
N GLY A 136 0.11 -31.16 -14.29
CA GLY A 136 0.32 -31.82 -15.58
C GLY A 136 0.91 -30.96 -16.71
N ASN A 137 2.25 -30.95 -16.76
CA ASN A 137 3.10 -30.97 -17.95
C ASN A 137 2.94 -29.93 -19.09
N SER A 138 4.03 -29.16 -19.29
CA SER A 138 4.48 -28.42 -20.50
C SER A 138 4.15 -26.92 -20.59
N PRO A 139 4.96 -26.10 -21.30
CA PRO A 139 6.42 -26.00 -21.39
C PRO A 139 6.91 -24.69 -20.69
N VAL A 140 8.22 -24.53 -20.53
CA VAL A 140 8.84 -23.30 -19.98
C VAL A 140 8.49 -22.09 -20.87
N THR A 141 7.63 -21.19 -20.39
CA THR A 141 7.40 -19.84 -20.96
C THR A 141 8.04 -18.79 -20.05
N GLN A 142 8.85 -17.91 -20.63
CA GLN A 142 9.63 -16.85 -19.97
C GLN A 142 8.75 -15.67 -19.50
N ASP A 143 7.85 -15.87 -18.54
CA ASP A 143 6.94 -14.81 -18.07
C ASP A 143 7.02 -14.61 -16.55
N GLY A 144 8.10 -14.01 -16.07
CA GLY A 144 8.22 -13.68 -14.65
C GLY A 144 9.40 -12.80 -14.29
N TRP A 145 9.28 -12.12 -13.15
CA TRP A 145 10.36 -11.40 -12.49
C TRP A 145 11.52 -12.35 -12.15
N ILE A 146 12.72 -12.00 -12.61
CA ILE A 146 13.97 -12.74 -12.36
C ILE A 146 14.66 -12.08 -11.18
N SER A 147 15.03 -12.87 -10.17
CA SER A 147 15.82 -12.33 -9.05
C SER A 147 17.23 -11.97 -9.51
N CYS A 148 17.74 -10.80 -9.12
CA CYS A 148 19.13 -10.41 -9.38
C CYS A 148 20.13 -11.39 -8.75
N SER A 149 19.75 -12.09 -7.69
CA SER A 149 20.58 -13.12 -7.05
C SER A 149 20.69 -14.41 -7.85
N GLU A 150 19.69 -14.70 -8.70
CA GLU A 150 19.68 -15.86 -9.58
C GLU A 150 20.39 -15.55 -10.90
N ARG A 151 20.11 -14.37 -11.46
CA ARG A 151 20.66 -13.92 -12.73
C ARG A 151 20.59 -12.40 -12.86
N MET A 152 21.68 -11.79 -13.31
CA MET A 152 21.72 -10.38 -13.71
C MET A 152 21.22 -10.20 -15.16
N PRO A 153 20.69 -9.01 -15.51
CA PRO A 153 20.39 -8.68 -16.90
C PRO A 153 21.66 -8.72 -17.77
N ASP A 154 21.46 -8.77 -19.08
CA ASP A 154 22.59 -8.64 -20.01
C ASP A 154 23.08 -7.18 -19.99
N ASN A 155 24.40 -6.96 -19.99
CA ASN A 155 25.02 -5.63 -20.07
C ASN A 155 24.77 -5.06 -21.48
N ASP A 156 23.67 -4.33 -21.62
CA ASP A 156 23.21 -3.74 -22.87
C ASP A 156 22.35 -2.51 -22.58
N GLU A 157 22.98 -1.34 -22.54
CA GLU A 157 22.32 -0.04 -22.34
C GLU A 157 21.24 0.26 -23.39
N SER A 158 21.23 -0.42 -24.54
CA SER A 158 20.20 -0.22 -25.57
C SER A 158 18.89 -0.94 -25.27
N LYS A 159 18.86 -1.80 -24.24
CA LYS A 159 17.70 -2.61 -23.87
C LYS A 159 17.13 -2.21 -22.51
N PRO A 160 16.07 -1.39 -22.48
CA PRO A 160 15.39 -1.07 -21.24
C PRO A 160 14.74 -2.32 -20.64
N ILE A 161 14.89 -2.47 -19.32
CA ILE A 161 14.33 -3.53 -18.50
C ILE A 161 13.44 -2.92 -17.41
N ALA A 162 12.46 -3.69 -16.93
CA ALA A 162 11.73 -3.32 -15.73
C ALA A 162 12.47 -3.86 -14.51
N ILE A 163 12.60 -3.04 -13.46
CA ILE A 163 13.28 -3.41 -12.21
C ILE A 163 12.39 -3.16 -10.99
N PHE A 164 12.64 -3.91 -9.91
CA PHE A 164 11.91 -3.80 -8.66
C PHE A 164 12.86 -3.64 -7.47
N THR A 165 12.76 -2.50 -6.78
CA THR A 165 13.59 -2.13 -5.62
C THR A 165 12.86 -2.45 -4.31
N GLY A 166 12.58 -3.73 -4.07
CA GLY A 166 11.71 -4.20 -2.98
C GLY A 166 12.16 -3.90 -1.54
N LYS A 167 13.28 -3.19 -1.29
CA LYS A 167 13.81 -2.94 0.06
C LYS A 167 14.45 -1.56 0.30
N CYS A 168 14.45 -0.63 -0.66
CA CYS A 168 15.02 0.73 -0.47
C CYS A 168 13.92 1.82 -0.47
N LEU A 169 14.23 2.97 0.13
CA LEU A 169 13.33 4.14 0.19
C LEU A 169 12.99 4.61 -1.25
N GLY A 170 11.74 4.44 -1.67
CA GLY A 170 11.29 4.66 -3.06
C GLY A 170 10.78 3.38 -3.75
N GLN A 171 9.99 2.56 -3.04
CA GLN A 171 9.43 1.32 -3.58
C GLN A 171 8.65 1.57 -4.88
N GLY A 172 9.08 0.94 -5.96
CA GLY A 172 8.44 1.10 -7.25
C GLY A 172 9.00 0.15 -8.31
N MET A 173 8.23 -0.01 -9.38
CA MET A 173 8.74 -0.56 -10.63
C MET A 173 9.33 0.59 -11.44
N PHE A 174 10.58 0.46 -11.85
CA PHE A 174 11.26 1.45 -12.69
C PHE A 174 11.62 0.83 -14.04
N VAL A 175 11.74 1.67 -15.06
CA VAL A 175 12.40 1.29 -16.31
C VAL A 175 13.84 1.73 -16.19
N ALA A 176 14.75 0.76 -16.31
CA ALA A 176 16.18 0.97 -16.12
C ALA A 176 16.97 0.34 -17.26
N THR A 177 18.23 0.75 -17.37
CA THR A 177 19.28 0.01 -18.08
C THR A 177 20.22 -0.65 -17.08
N TYR A 178 20.93 -1.66 -17.55
CA TYR A 178 21.95 -2.35 -16.76
C TYR A 178 23.25 -2.45 -17.55
N ASP A 179 24.34 -2.07 -16.90
CA ASP A 179 25.70 -2.21 -17.39
C ASP A 179 26.65 -2.76 -16.30
N ASP A 180 27.96 -2.68 -16.53
CA ASP A 180 28.97 -3.16 -15.58
C ASP A 180 29.03 -2.30 -14.29
N ASP A 181 28.56 -1.05 -14.34
CA ASP A 181 28.58 -0.09 -13.23
C ASP A 181 27.30 -0.16 -12.39
N GLY A 182 26.19 -0.69 -12.92
CA GLY A 182 24.98 -0.97 -12.13
C GLY A 182 23.66 -0.80 -12.88
N PHE A 183 22.60 -0.56 -12.12
CA PHE A 183 21.29 -0.21 -12.69
C PHE A 183 21.15 1.31 -12.74
N PHE A 184 20.68 1.83 -13.87
CA PHE A 184 20.49 3.26 -14.07
C PHE A 184 19.08 3.56 -14.55
N ASP A 185 18.48 4.64 -14.05
CA ASP A 185 17.20 5.11 -14.53
C ASP A 185 17.29 5.44 -16.02
N TYR A 186 16.37 4.90 -16.82
CA TYR A 186 16.40 5.06 -18.28
C TYR A 186 16.22 6.51 -18.74
N TRP A 187 15.55 7.35 -17.95
CA TRP A 187 15.21 8.73 -18.31
C TRP A 187 16.17 9.75 -17.72
N GLU A 188 16.56 9.57 -16.46
CA GLU A 188 17.39 10.53 -15.72
C GLU A 188 18.87 10.11 -15.62
N GLY A 189 19.20 8.86 -15.96
CA GLY A 189 20.57 8.33 -15.89
C GLY A 189 21.13 8.25 -14.47
N MET A 190 20.26 8.31 -13.45
CA MET A 190 20.67 8.19 -12.06
C MET A 190 20.83 6.74 -11.65
N GLU A 191 21.87 6.45 -10.87
CA GLU A 191 22.11 5.10 -10.33
C GLU A 191 20.98 4.68 -9.39
N ILE A 192 20.45 3.47 -9.61
CA ILE A 192 19.40 2.85 -8.83
C ILE A 192 20.00 1.72 -7.99
N ILE A 193 20.07 1.96 -6.69
CA ILE A 193 20.55 0.99 -5.72
C ILE A 193 19.39 0.17 -5.12
N GLY A 194 19.69 -1.07 -4.71
CA GLY A 194 18.72 -1.93 -4.02
C GLY A 194 17.73 -2.67 -4.92
N VAL A 195 18.10 -2.91 -6.18
CA VAL A 195 17.32 -3.72 -7.11
C VAL A 195 17.32 -5.19 -6.69
N THR A 196 16.13 -5.77 -6.58
CA THR A 196 15.94 -7.16 -6.12
C THR A 196 15.53 -8.10 -7.26
N HIS A 197 14.75 -7.60 -8.21
CA HIS A 197 14.23 -8.36 -9.34
C HIS A 197 14.21 -7.51 -10.59
N TRP A 198 14.29 -8.15 -11.75
CA TRP A 198 14.17 -7.51 -13.06
C TRP A 198 13.35 -8.37 -14.02
N MET A 199 12.85 -7.78 -15.11
CA MET A 199 12.29 -8.51 -16.23
C MET A 199 12.48 -7.73 -17.54
N PRO A 200 12.55 -8.40 -18.70
CA PRO A 200 12.53 -7.71 -19.98
C PRO A 200 11.19 -6.98 -20.17
N LEU A 201 11.22 -5.82 -20.81
CA LEU A 201 9.98 -5.12 -21.18
C LEU A 201 9.21 -5.95 -22.24
N PRO A 202 7.87 -5.98 -22.16
CA PRO A 202 7.07 -6.65 -23.17
C PRO A 202 7.29 -6.01 -24.54
N ALA A 203 7.31 -6.84 -25.58
CA ALA A 203 7.39 -6.33 -26.94
C ALA A 203 6.19 -5.40 -27.22
N PRO A 204 6.39 -4.28 -27.93
CA PRO A 204 5.30 -3.39 -28.29
C PRO A 204 4.22 -4.19 -29.07
N PRO A 205 2.93 -3.89 -28.86
CA PRO A 205 1.86 -4.57 -29.59
C PRO A 205 2.07 -4.35 -31.10
N GLN A 206 2.14 -5.45 -31.85
CA GLN A 206 2.25 -5.40 -33.31
C GLN A 206 0.93 -4.86 -33.89
N GLN A 207 1.03 -3.86 -34.76
CA GLN A 207 -0.10 -3.30 -35.52
C GLN A 207 -0.59 -4.26 -36.62
#